data_AF-A0A9P9F7Y5-F1
#
_entry.id   AF-A0A9P9F7Y5-F1
#
_cell.length_a   1.000
_cell.length_b   1.000
_cell.length_c   1.000
_cell.angle_alpha   90.00
_cell.angle_beta   90.00
_cell.angle_gamma   90.00
#
_symmetry.space_group_name_H-M   'P 1'
#
loop_
_entity.id
_entity.type
_entity.pdbx_description
1 polymer ?
#
loop_
_entity_poly.entity_id
_entity_poly.type
_entity_poly.pdbx_seq_one_letter_code
_entity_poly.pdbx_strand_id
1 'polypeptide(L)'
;MTEKILILGSGMVAKPCLDYLLRNDSNILTVGDLDSHIAAHGFVISLIPFVHHALVIRAATKAKTHVVTASYVSSAMRELDEEAKEASITILNEAGVDPGIDHLFAIKIIGDVHDKEGKHNSATFLQDGKVVNISNKDLMGKAQPYHVMDGYSFVAYPNRDSLPFREPYGVPEAHTVIRGLLRCEGNPALVKALIDTGLIDTEDKPWLKDGMTW
;
A
#
# COMPACT_ATOMS: atom_id res chain seq x y z
N MET A 1 -8.81 -17.47 -22.06
CA MET A 1 -8.14 -16.77 -23.18
C MET A 1 -6.65 -16.91 -22.93
N THR A 2 -5.86 -17.25 -23.94
CA THR A 2 -4.41 -17.45 -23.78
C THR A 2 -3.72 -16.09 -23.77
N GLU A 3 -3.11 -15.74 -22.63
CA GLU A 3 -2.38 -14.48 -22.49
C GLU A 3 -0.88 -14.73 -22.69
N LYS A 4 -0.27 -13.94 -23.60
CA LYS A 4 1.18 -13.91 -23.79
C LYS A 4 1.76 -12.77 -22.98
N ILE A 5 2.62 -13.09 -22.02
CA ILE A 5 3.14 -12.16 -21.01
C ILE A 5 4.66 -12.08 -21.10
N LEU A 6 5.18 -10.87 -21.30
CA LEU A 6 6.62 -10.61 -21.26
C LEU A 6 7.03 -10.16 -19.85
N ILE A 7 8.04 -10.80 -19.28
CA ILE A 7 8.65 -10.39 -18.00
C ILE A 7 10.04 -9.85 -18.31
N LEU A 8 10.26 -8.59 -17.98
CA LEU A 8 11.58 -7.97 -18.07
C LEU A 8 12.24 -8.00 -16.70
N GLY A 9 13.38 -8.67 -16.61
CA GLY A 9 14.16 -8.83 -15.38
C GLY A 9 14.03 -10.21 -14.74
N SER A 10 15.14 -10.71 -14.20
CA SER A 10 15.26 -12.03 -13.57
C SER A 10 15.73 -11.94 -12.11
N GLY A 11 15.48 -10.79 -11.46
CA GLY A 11 15.78 -10.59 -10.04
C GLY A 11 14.87 -11.41 -9.12
N MET A 12 15.09 -11.30 -7.81
CA MET A 12 14.37 -12.11 -6.79
C MET A 12 12.84 -11.98 -6.85
N VAL A 13 12.32 -10.82 -7.29
CA VAL A 13 10.88 -10.56 -7.43
C VAL A 13 10.24 -11.23 -8.65
N ALA A 14 11.04 -11.64 -9.65
CA ALA A 14 10.52 -12.27 -10.86
C ALA A 14 9.98 -13.68 -10.56
N LYS A 15 10.68 -14.46 -9.72
CA LYS A 15 10.27 -15.83 -9.37
C LYS A 15 8.85 -15.93 -8.81
N PRO A 16 8.47 -15.21 -7.74
CA PRO A 16 7.11 -15.31 -7.19
C PRO A 16 6.05 -14.82 -8.19
N CYS A 17 6.37 -13.85 -9.06
CA CYS A 17 5.48 -13.41 -10.14
C CYS A 17 5.24 -14.53 -11.16
N LEU A 18 6.31 -15.18 -11.64
CA LEU A 18 6.24 -16.31 -12.56
C LEU A 18 5.48 -17.49 -11.94
N ASP A 19 5.82 -17.87 -10.70
CA ASP A 19 5.17 -18.98 -9.99
C ASP A 19 3.66 -18.73 -9.80
N TYR A 20 3.22 -17.48 -9.65
CA TYR A 20 1.81 -17.12 -9.59
C TYR A 20 1.12 -17.18 -10.96
N LEU A 21 1.74 -16.58 -11.98
CA LEU A 21 1.19 -16.53 -13.34
C LEU A 21 1.09 -17.92 -13.99
N LEU A 22 2.02 -18.82 -13.70
CA LEU A 22 2.02 -20.20 -14.19
C LEU A 22 0.94 -21.09 -13.55
N ARG A 23 0.22 -20.61 -12.52
CA ARG A 23 -0.96 -21.34 -11.99
C ARG A 23 -2.12 -21.40 -12.98
N ASN A 24 -2.11 -20.53 -13.99
CA ASN A 24 -3.03 -20.60 -15.10
C ASN A 24 -2.31 -21.21 -16.30
N ASP A 25 -2.65 -22.46 -16.62
CA ASP A 25 -2.04 -23.25 -17.70
C ASP A 25 -2.24 -22.64 -19.10
N SER A 26 -3.15 -21.67 -19.24
CA SER A 26 -3.36 -20.94 -20.50
C SER A 26 -2.36 -19.80 -20.72
N ASN A 27 -1.57 -19.43 -19.71
CA ASN A 27 -0.61 -18.34 -19.81
C ASN A 27 0.67 -18.81 -20.52
N ILE A 28 1.20 -17.98 -21.41
CA ILE A 28 2.48 -18.18 -22.07
C ILE A 28 3.42 -17.07 -21.59
N LEU A 29 4.44 -17.43 -20.82
CA LEU A 29 5.38 -16.48 -20.23
C LEU A 29 6.70 -16.48 -21.00
N THR A 30 7.21 -15.30 -21.30
CA THR A 30 8.56 -15.09 -21.85
C THR A 30 9.36 -14.23 -20.89
N VAL A 31 10.56 -14.69 -20.50
CA VAL A 31 11.55 -13.86 -19.79
C VAL A 31 12.64 -13.53 -20.80
N GLY A 32 12.82 -12.25 -21.15
CA GLY A 32 13.69 -11.88 -22.27
C GLY A 32 13.97 -10.39 -22.39
N ASP A 33 14.54 -10.00 -23.53
CA ASP A 33 14.76 -8.60 -23.89
C ASP A 33 13.48 -7.92 -24.43
N LEU A 34 13.55 -6.59 -24.55
CA LEU A 34 12.41 -5.75 -24.90
C LEU A 34 12.08 -5.81 -26.40
N ASP A 35 13.05 -5.45 -27.24
CA ASP A 35 12.83 -5.13 -28.66
C ASP A 35 12.36 -6.35 -29.46
N SER A 36 12.86 -7.54 -29.13
CA SER A 36 12.52 -8.77 -29.85
C SER A 36 11.14 -9.30 -29.47
N HIS A 37 10.60 -8.90 -28.31
CA HIS A 37 9.47 -9.58 -27.71
C HIS A 37 8.23 -8.71 -27.53
N ILE A 38 8.35 -7.41 -27.31
CA ILE A 38 7.20 -6.63 -26.83
C ILE A 38 5.96 -6.69 -27.73
N ALA A 39 6.13 -6.61 -29.05
CA ALA A 39 5.02 -6.68 -30.02
C ALA A 39 4.35 -8.07 -30.11
N ALA A 40 4.99 -9.12 -29.60
CA ALA A 40 4.44 -10.48 -29.60
C ALA A 40 3.59 -10.80 -28.36
N HIS A 41 3.49 -9.87 -27.40
CA HIS A 41 2.85 -10.07 -26.10
C HIS A 41 1.71 -9.07 -25.87
N GLY A 42 0.68 -9.48 -25.13
CA GLY A 42 -0.47 -8.64 -24.81
C GLY A 42 -0.19 -7.66 -23.67
N PHE A 43 0.69 -8.04 -22.73
CA PHE A 43 1.20 -7.13 -21.72
C PHE A 43 2.62 -7.50 -21.27
N VAL A 44 3.33 -6.49 -20.74
CA VAL A 44 4.69 -6.60 -20.21
C VAL A 44 4.71 -6.22 -18.73
N ILE A 45 5.42 -7.02 -17.92
CA ILE A 45 5.72 -6.71 -16.52
C ILE A 45 7.19 -6.28 -16.44
N SER A 46 7.43 -5.02 -16.08
CA SER A 46 8.76 -4.45 -15.95
C SER A 46 9.26 -4.56 -14.50
N LEU A 47 10.15 -5.53 -14.25
CA LEU A 47 10.82 -5.76 -12.97
C LEU A 47 12.32 -5.38 -13.01
N ILE A 48 12.68 -4.51 -13.96
CA ILE A 48 14.02 -3.92 -14.12
C ILE A 48 14.12 -2.58 -13.36
N PRO A 49 15.33 -1.99 -13.20
CA PRO A 49 15.48 -0.70 -12.53
C PRO A 49 14.61 0.40 -13.13
N PHE A 50 13.99 1.22 -12.26
CA PHE A 50 12.94 2.18 -12.62
C PHE A 50 13.37 3.23 -13.65
N VAL A 51 14.66 3.52 -13.75
CA VAL A 51 15.24 4.46 -14.73
C VAL A 51 14.96 4.04 -16.19
N HIS A 52 14.64 2.77 -16.43
CA HIS A 52 14.34 2.23 -17.75
C HIS A 52 12.84 2.18 -18.08
N HIS A 53 11.94 2.47 -17.13
CA HIS A 53 10.49 2.31 -17.35
C HIS A 53 9.95 3.20 -18.46
N ALA A 54 10.47 4.43 -18.61
CA ALA A 54 10.05 5.31 -19.71
C ALA A 54 10.41 4.73 -21.09
N LEU A 55 11.53 4.03 -21.21
CA LEU A 55 11.93 3.34 -22.45
C LEU A 55 10.99 2.17 -22.74
N VAL A 56 10.67 1.36 -21.72
CA VAL A 56 9.71 0.25 -21.84
C VAL A 56 8.33 0.77 -22.25
N ILE A 57 7.83 1.83 -21.62
CA ILE A 57 6.54 2.43 -21.93
C ILE A 57 6.51 2.94 -23.37
N ARG A 58 7.53 3.66 -23.84
CA ARG A 58 7.60 4.12 -25.24
C ARG A 58 7.54 2.96 -26.23
N ALA A 59 8.23 1.85 -25.94
CA ALA A 59 8.18 0.66 -26.77
C ALA A 59 6.79 -0.01 -26.73
N ALA A 60 6.19 -0.08 -25.54
CA ALA A 60 4.87 -0.64 -25.32
C ALA A 60 3.76 0.15 -26.03
N THR A 61 3.80 1.49 -25.98
CA THR A 61 2.88 2.38 -26.68
C THR A 61 2.92 2.15 -28.18
N LYS A 62 4.12 2.04 -28.77
CA LYS A 62 4.28 1.71 -30.20
C LYS A 62 3.74 0.33 -30.56
N ALA A 63 3.92 -0.64 -29.67
CA ALA A 63 3.47 -2.02 -29.84
C ALA A 63 2.00 -2.25 -29.47
N LYS A 64 1.33 -1.27 -28.85
CA LYS A 64 -0.01 -1.38 -28.25
C LYS A 64 -0.09 -2.48 -27.18
N THR A 65 0.95 -2.58 -26.37
CA THR A 65 1.09 -3.57 -25.29
C THR A 65 0.86 -2.90 -23.94
N HIS A 66 0.10 -3.53 -23.04
CA HIS A 66 -0.09 -2.98 -21.68
C HIS A 66 1.16 -3.13 -20.82
N VAL A 67 1.33 -2.25 -19.83
CA VAL A 67 2.53 -2.24 -18.98
C VAL A 67 2.12 -2.35 -17.51
N VAL A 68 2.85 -3.17 -16.75
CA VAL A 68 2.77 -3.24 -15.29
C VAL A 68 4.14 -3.00 -14.68
N THR A 69 4.21 -2.15 -13.66
CA THR A 69 5.44 -1.90 -12.89
C THR A 69 5.15 -1.89 -11.38
N ALA A 70 6.14 -2.29 -10.59
CA ALA A 70 6.10 -2.21 -9.12
C ALA A 70 6.87 -0.97 -8.59
N SER A 71 6.89 0.12 -9.36
CA SER A 71 7.69 1.32 -9.07
C SER A 71 6.83 2.57 -9.08
N TYR A 72 7.31 3.62 -8.39
CA TYR A 72 6.72 4.96 -8.44
C TYR A 72 6.60 5.52 -9.85
N VAL A 73 5.59 6.35 -10.07
CA VAL A 73 5.45 7.12 -11.32
C VAL A 73 6.45 8.29 -11.34
N SER A 74 7.49 8.17 -12.18
CA SER A 74 8.46 9.26 -12.43
C SER A 74 7.91 10.35 -13.37
N SER A 75 8.54 11.53 -13.39
CA SER A 75 8.19 12.61 -14.32
C SER A 75 8.24 12.17 -15.79
N ALA A 76 9.31 11.46 -16.17
CA ALA A 76 9.48 10.92 -17.53
C ALA A 76 8.40 9.90 -17.93
N MET A 77 7.77 9.22 -16.96
CA MET A 77 6.63 8.34 -17.21
C MET A 77 5.33 9.13 -17.36
N ARG A 78 5.13 10.19 -16.56
CA ARG A 78 3.95 11.06 -16.65
C ARG A 78 3.84 11.77 -17.99
N GLU A 79 4.97 12.14 -18.59
CA GLU A 79 5.00 12.75 -19.92
C GLU A 79 4.42 11.85 -21.03
N LEU A 80 4.34 10.54 -20.79
CA LEU A 80 3.84 9.55 -21.76
C LEU A 80 2.35 9.23 -21.60
N ASP A 81 1.65 9.87 -20.65
CA ASP A 81 0.27 9.58 -20.31
C ASP A 81 -0.70 9.78 -21.50
N GLU A 82 -0.59 10.92 -22.19
CA GLU A 82 -1.43 11.21 -23.35
C GLU A 82 -1.16 10.25 -24.51
N GLU A 83 0.12 9.96 -24.82
CA GLU A 83 0.49 8.97 -25.85
C GLU A 83 -0.06 7.56 -25.52
N ALA A 84 -0.04 7.17 -24.24
CA ALA A 84 -0.57 5.89 -23.79
C ALA A 84 -2.09 5.81 -23.93
N LYS A 85 -2.81 6.89 -23.61
CA LYS A 85 -4.27 7.00 -23.80
C LYS A 85 -4.65 6.94 -25.28
N GLU A 86 -3.94 7.66 -26.14
CA GLU A 86 -4.16 7.64 -27.59
C GLU A 86 -3.92 6.26 -28.20
N ALA A 87 -2.94 5.52 -27.66
CA ALA A 87 -2.65 4.14 -28.05
C ALA A 87 -3.62 3.10 -27.45
N SER A 88 -4.55 3.53 -26.58
CA SER A 88 -5.49 2.66 -25.84
C SER A 88 -4.80 1.58 -25.02
N ILE A 89 -3.68 1.90 -24.36
CA ILE A 89 -2.99 0.97 -23.47
C ILE A 89 -3.13 1.39 -22.00
N THR A 90 -3.30 0.40 -21.12
CA THR A 90 -3.20 0.59 -19.68
C THR A 90 -1.75 0.48 -19.22
N ILE A 91 -1.33 1.42 -18.38
CA ILE A 91 -0.07 1.40 -17.64
C ILE A 91 -0.39 1.38 -16.15
N LEU A 92 -0.22 0.23 -15.51
CA LEU A 92 -0.42 0.06 -14.07
C LEU A 92 0.93 0.14 -13.35
N ASN A 93 1.14 1.21 -12.61
CA ASN A 93 2.35 1.41 -11.81
C ASN A 93 2.05 1.17 -10.33
N GLU A 94 3.08 1.29 -9.49
CA GLU A 94 2.92 1.25 -8.03
C GLU A 94 2.17 -0.01 -7.57
N ALA A 95 2.39 -1.15 -8.26
CA ALA A 95 1.77 -2.43 -7.96
C ALA A 95 2.69 -3.34 -7.13
N GLY A 96 3.41 -2.77 -6.16
CA GLY A 96 4.34 -3.46 -5.29
C GLY A 96 3.85 -3.56 -3.84
N VAL A 97 4.80 -3.58 -2.90
CA VAL A 97 4.50 -3.55 -1.46
C VAL A 97 4.43 -2.09 -0.98
N ASP A 98 5.48 -1.32 -1.30
CA ASP A 98 5.62 0.12 -1.06
C ASP A 98 6.50 0.67 -2.21
N PRO A 99 5.92 1.32 -3.23
CA PRO A 99 4.51 1.66 -3.37
C PRO A 99 3.64 0.50 -3.87
N GLY A 100 2.44 0.35 -3.30
CA GLY A 100 1.33 -0.48 -3.78
C GLY A 100 0.34 -0.92 -2.71
N ILE A 101 0.68 -1.96 -1.94
CA ILE A 101 -0.22 -2.46 -0.87
C ILE A 101 -0.51 -1.35 0.14
N ASP A 102 0.48 -0.53 0.46
CA ASP A 102 0.31 0.65 1.33
C ASP A 102 -0.78 1.61 0.82
N HIS A 103 -0.84 1.88 -0.48
CA HIS A 103 -1.87 2.72 -1.10
C HIS A 103 -3.27 2.11 -0.98
N LEU A 104 -3.41 0.80 -1.22
CA LEU A 104 -4.70 0.11 -1.12
C LEU A 104 -5.27 0.18 0.30
N PHE A 105 -4.42 -0.03 1.32
CA PHE A 105 -4.84 0.09 2.71
C PHE A 105 -5.14 1.54 3.09
N ALA A 106 -4.33 2.51 2.62
CA ALA A 106 -4.56 3.93 2.90
C ALA A 106 -5.88 4.43 2.30
N ILE A 107 -6.14 4.16 1.02
CA ILE A 107 -7.38 4.57 0.34
C ILE A 107 -8.59 3.91 0.98
N LYS A 108 -8.50 2.62 1.31
CA LYS A 108 -9.58 1.93 2.03
C LYS A 108 -9.88 2.61 3.36
N ILE A 109 -8.85 2.89 4.14
CA ILE A 109 -8.96 3.52 5.46
C ILE A 109 -9.49 4.96 5.36
N ILE A 110 -9.08 5.73 4.34
CA ILE A 110 -9.54 7.10 4.09
C ILE A 110 -11.00 7.09 3.61
N GLY A 111 -11.35 6.21 2.66
CA GLY A 111 -12.73 6.03 2.19
C GLY A 111 -13.67 5.65 3.33
N ASP A 112 -13.27 4.69 4.17
CA ASP A 112 -14.00 4.28 5.36
C ASP A 112 -14.22 5.45 6.37
N VAL A 113 -13.42 6.52 6.30
CA VAL A 113 -13.55 7.75 7.13
C VAL A 113 -14.23 8.91 6.42
N HIS A 114 -14.12 9.06 5.10
CA HIS A 114 -14.88 10.07 4.38
C HIS A 114 -16.36 9.70 4.28
N ASP A 115 -16.69 8.40 4.24
CA ASP A 115 -18.08 7.91 4.33
C ASP A 115 -18.67 8.01 5.75
N LYS A 116 -17.85 8.35 6.74
CA LYS A 116 -18.26 8.53 8.15
C LYS A 116 -17.56 9.74 8.74
N GLU A 117 -18.11 10.93 8.48
CA GLU A 117 -17.72 12.26 8.99
C GLU A 117 -16.51 12.25 9.95
N GLY A 118 -15.38 12.73 9.43
CA GLY A 118 -14.09 12.78 10.09
C GLY A 118 -14.17 13.14 11.57
N LYS A 119 -13.88 12.16 12.43
CA LYS A 119 -13.50 12.40 13.82
C LYS A 119 -12.28 11.55 14.13
N HIS A 120 -11.34 12.22 14.77
CA HIS A 120 -10.08 11.79 15.37
C HIS A 120 -9.83 10.27 15.48
N ASN A 121 -8.56 9.86 15.31
CA ASN A 121 -8.03 8.48 15.41
C ASN A 121 -8.23 7.79 16.79
N SER A 122 -9.34 8.02 17.48
CA SER A 122 -9.87 7.14 18.52
C SER A 122 -10.08 5.72 17.98
N ALA A 123 -10.01 4.73 18.86
CA ALA A 123 -10.28 3.34 18.52
C ALA A 123 -11.58 2.88 19.20
N THR A 124 -12.44 2.19 18.46
CA THR A 124 -13.63 1.52 19.00
C THR A 124 -13.58 0.06 18.58
N PHE A 125 -13.80 -0.88 19.47
CA PHE A 125 -13.75 -2.31 19.12
C PHE A 125 -14.60 -3.16 20.06
N LEU A 126 -14.84 -4.41 19.68
CA LEU A 126 -15.53 -5.37 20.52
C LEU A 126 -14.49 -6.23 21.25
N GLN A 127 -14.61 -6.36 22.56
CA GLN A 127 -13.80 -7.26 23.37
C GLN A 127 -14.70 -7.93 24.41
N ASP A 128 -14.72 -9.26 24.39
CA ASP A 128 -15.51 -10.09 25.32
C ASP A 128 -17.01 -9.69 25.37
N GLY A 129 -17.56 -9.38 24.20
CA GLY A 129 -18.94 -8.96 24.00
C GLY A 129 -19.22 -7.50 24.38
N LYS A 130 -18.22 -6.74 24.81
CA LYS A 130 -18.35 -5.33 25.22
C LYS A 130 -17.69 -4.41 24.22
N VAL A 131 -18.35 -3.29 23.95
CA VAL A 131 -17.77 -2.20 23.14
C VAL A 131 -16.77 -1.43 24.00
N VAL A 132 -15.52 -1.36 23.53
CA VAL A 132 -14.45 -0.58 24.13
C VAL A 132 -14.18 0.63 23.24
N ASN A 133 -14.07 1.81 23.83
CA ASN A 133 -13.69 3.05 23.14
C ASN A 133 -12.43 3.63 23.80
N ILE A 134 -11.45 4.01 22.98
CA ILE A 134 -10.18 4.60 23.41
C ILE A 134 -10.02 5.93 22.68
N SER A 135 -9.87 7.01 23.45
CA SER A 135 -9.64 8.33 22.90
C SER A 135 -8.28 8.40 22.16
N ASN A 136 -8.14 9.33 21.21
CA ASN A 136 -6.86 9.55 20.52
C ASN A 136 -5.72 9.86 21.51
N LYS A 137 -5.99 10.68 22.53
CA LYS A 137 -5.03 11.08 23.56
C LYS A 137 -4.48 9.87 24.33
N ASP A 138 -5.32 8.88 24.58
CA ASP A 138 -4.97 7.71 25.37
C ASP A 138 -4.45 6.54 24.51
N LEU A 139 -4.63 6.59 23.19
CA LEU A 139 -4.41 5.46 22.28
C LEU A 139 -2.99 4.92 22.35
N MET A 140 -1.99 5.78 22.29
CA MET A 140 -0.58 5.37 22.35
C MET A 140 -0.23 4.74 23.70
N GLY A 141 -0.89 5.15 24.79
CA GLY A 141 -0.72 4.57 26.12
C GLY A 141 -1.36 3.19 26.28
N LYS A 142 -2.13 2.73 25.28
CA LYS A 142 -2.77 1.41 25.25
C LYS A 142 -2.03 0.41 24.37
N ALA A 143 -0.89 0.78 23.78
CA ALA A 143 -0.04 -0.17 23.07
C ALA A 143 0.40 -1.30 24.00
N GLN A 144 0.30 -2.54 23.52
CA GLN A 144 0.69 -3.75 24.27
C GLN A 144 1.72 -4.54 23.46
N PRO A 145 2.66 -5.25 24.10
CA PRO A 145 3.52 -6.20 23.41
C PRO A 145 2.69 -7.18 22.59
N TYR A 146 3.11 -7.42 21.35
CA TYR A 146 2.44 -8.35 20.45
C TYR A 146 3.49 -9.21 19.76
N HIS A 147 3.53 -10.49 20.13
CA HIS A 147 4.45 -11.43 19.51
C HIS A 147 3.98 -11.77 18.09
N VAL A 148 4.90 -11.66 17.13
CA VAL A 148 4.67 -12.04 15.73
C VAL A 148 5.72 -13.08 15.31
N MET A 149 6.99 -12.81 15.62
CA MET A 149 8.10 -13.69 15.33
C MET A 149 9.27 -13.40 16.28
N ASP A 150 10.12 -14.39 16.50
CA ASP A 150 11.29 -14.25 17.35
C ASP A 150 12.33 -13.29 16.74
N GLY A 151 13.04 -12.55 17.59
CA GLY A 151 14.01 -11.55 17.17
C GLY A 151 13.44 -10.15 16.90
N TYR A 152 12.12 -9.97 16.98
CA TYR A 152 11.47 -8.68 16.84
C TYR A 152 10.64 -8.32 18.08
N SER A 153 10.83 -7.11 18.59
CA SER A 153 9.99 -6.54 19.64
C SER A 153 8.92 -5.65 19.04
N PHE A 154 7.71 -6.21 18.85
CA PHE A 154 6.55 -5.44 18.39
C PHE A 154 5.59 -5.12 19.52
N VAL A 155 4.94 -3.97 19.37
CA VAL A 155 3.77 -3.55 20.14
C VAL A 155 2.62 -3.32 19.17
N ALA A 156 1.41 -3.67 19.60
CA ALA A 156 0.17 -3.44 18.87
C ALA A 156 -0.73 -2.47 19.63
N TYR A 157 -1.45 -1.63 18.90
CA TYR A 157 -2.55 -0.83 19.44
C TYR A 157 -3.74 -0.89 18.48
N PRO A 158 -4.98 -0.80 19.00
CA PRO A 158 -6.18 -0.86 18.19
C PRO A 158 -6.28 0.35 17.25
N ASN A 159 -6.94 0.17 16.10
CA ASN A 159 -6.96 1.14 15.02
C ASN A 159 -8.38 1.42 14.55
N ARG A 160 -8.87 2.62 14.87
CA ARG A 160 -10.21 3.13 14.49
C ARG A 160 -11.34 2.21 14.97
N ASP A 161 -12.52 2.33 14.36
CA ASP A 161 -13.68 1.51 14.69
C ASP A 161 -13.59 0.13 14.01
N SER A 162 -13.65 -0.92 14.83
CA SER A 162 -13.63 -2.32 14.44
C SER A 162 -15.02 -2.97 14.48
N LEU A 163 -16.03 -2.33 15.07
CA LEU A 163 -17.38 -2.90 15.19
C LEU A 163 -18.03 -3.24 13.84
N PRO A 164 -17.90 -2.39 12.78
CA PRO A 164 -18.55 -2.66 11.51
C PRO A 164 -18.07 -3.95 10.83
N PHE A 165 -16.89 -4.47 11.17
CA PHE A 165 -16.33 -5.65 10.49
C PHE A 165 -17.10 -6.95 10.75
N ARG A 166 -17.97 -7.03 11.77
CA ARG A 166 -18.76 -8.23 12.06
C ARG A 166 -19.67 -8.64 10.92
N GLU A 167 -20.30 -7.66 10.26
CA GLU A 167 -21.32 -7.92 9.24
C GLU A 167 -20.72 -8.21 7.85
N PRO A 168 -19.82 -7.37 7.27
CA PRO A 168 -19.19 -7.64 5.98
C PRO A 168 -18.32 -8.90 5.94
N TYR A 169 -17.79 -9.34 7.09
CA TYR A 169 -17.02 -10.56 7.18
C TYR A 169 -17.84 -11.79 7.58
N GLY A 170 -19.16 -11.64 7.78
CA GLY A 170 -20.04 -12.76 8.11
C GLY A 170 -19.70 -13.43 9.44
N VAL A 171 -19.27 -12.66 10.44
CA VAL A 171 -18.92 -13.14 11.79
C VAL A 171 -19.77 -12.46 12.89
N PRO A 172 -21.11 -12.52 12.81
CA PRO A 172 -21.98 -11.95 13.83
C PRO A 172 -21.81 -12.62 15.20
N GLU A 173 -21.30 -13.84 15.29
CA GLU A 173 -21.03 -14.58 16.52
C GLU A 173 -19.71 -14.19 17.21
N ALA A 174 -18.86 -13.39 16.56
CA ALA A 174 -17.59 -12.97 17.15
C ALA A 174 -17.84 -12.09 18.39
N HIS A 175 -17.29 -12.52 19.53
CA HIS A 175 -17.36 -11.80 20.80
C HIS A 175 -16.22 -10.79 20.95
N THR A 176 -15.17 -10.91 20.13
CA THR A 176 -14.03 -9.99 20.09
C THR A 176 -13.69 -9.71 18.64
N VAL A 177 -13.66 -8.43 18.26
CA VAL A 177 -13.33 -7.96 16.91
C VAL A 177 -12.49 -6.70 17.05
N ILE A 178 -11.20 -6.84 16.78
CA ILE A 178 -10.20 -5.78 16.94
C ILE A 178 -9.32 -5.76 15.71
N ARG A 179 -9.26 -4.61 15.03
CA ARG A 179 -8.23 -4.31 14.05
C ARG A 179 -7.15 -3.46 14.71
N GLY A 180 -5.89 -3.82 14.55
CA GLY A 180 -4.76 -3.11 15.16
C GLY A 180 -3.67 -2.74 14.16
N LEU A 181 -2.72 -1.92 14.62
CA LEU A 181 -1.47 -1.58 13.94
C LEU A 181 -0.30 -2.13 14.75
N LEU A 182 0.72 -2.65 14.07
CA LEU A 182 1.98 -3.06 14.67
C LEU A 182 3.03 -1.94 14.55
N ARG A 183 3.83 -1.76 15.60
CA ARG A 183 5.00 -0.87 15.62
C ARG A 183 6.13 -1.53 16.41
N CYS A 184 7.36 -1.12 16.16
CA CYS A 184 8.48 -1.51 17.02
C CYS A 184 8.28 -0.95 18.43
N GLU A 185 8.80 -1.68 19.42
CA GLU A 185 8.87 -1.24 20.81
C GLU A 185 9.52 0.16 20.93
N GLY A 186 9.01 0.96 21.85
CA GLY A 186 9.44 2.35 22.06
C GLY A 186 8.73 3.39 21.18
N ASN A 187 8.28 3.04 19.96
CA ASN A 187 7.65 4.02 19.06
C ASN A 187 6.37 4.65 19.66
N PRO A 188 5.38 3.91 20.17
CA PRO A 188 4.19 4.54 20.76
C PRO A 188 4.51 5.40 21.99
N ALA A 189 5.51 5.02 22.79
CA ALA A 189 5.92 5.81 23.96
C ALA A 189 6.53 7.16 23.55
N LEU A 190 7.34 7.19 22.49
CA LEU A 190 7.85 8.44 21.92
C LEU A 190 6.69 9.33 21.43
N VAL A 191 5.78 8.78 20.63
CA VAL A 191 4.63 9.54 20.10
C VAL A 191 3.74 10.06 21.23
N LYS A 192 3.49 9.24 22.27
CA LYS A 192 2.77 9.65 23.48
C LYS A 192 3.43 10.86 24.13
N ALA A 193 4.75 10.85 24.29
CA ALA A 193 5.48 11.98 24.86
C ALA A 193 5.33 13.25 23.99
N LEU A 194 5.40 13.13 22.67
CA LEU A 194 5.19 14.26 21.75
C LEU A 194 3.75 14.84 21.81
N ILE A 195 2.75 13.96 21.99
CA ILE A 195 1.36 14.38 22.22
C ILE A 195 1.26 15.13 23.54
N ASP A 196 1.84 14.59 24.61
CA ASP A 196 1.76 15.16 25.95
C ASP A 196 2.49 16.51 26.06
N THR A 197 3.56 16.72 25.26
CA THR A 197 4.25 18.02 25.18
C THR A 197 3.54 19.03 24.30
N GLY A 198 2.54 18.61 23.52
CA GLY A 198 1.87 19.45 22.53
C GLY A 198 2.73 19.77 21.31
N LEU A 199 3.85 19.06 21.08
CA LEU A 199 4.74 19.31 19.94
C LEU A 199 4.09 18.93 18.60
N ILE A 200 3.21 17.92 18.61
CA ILE A 200 2.48 17.45 17.43
C ILE A 200 1.01 17.87 17.44
N ASP A 201 0.72 18.96 18.17
CA ASP A 201 -0.56 19.65 18.12
C ASP A 201 -0.70 20.41 16.80
N THR A 202 -1.89 20.34 16.20
CA THR A 202 -2.20 20.97 14.91
C THR A 202 -2.68 22.41 15.04
N GLU A 203 -2.91 22.89 16.26
CA GLU A 203 -3.26 24.30 16.50
C GLU A 203 -2.10 25.24 16.14
N ASP A 204 -2.43 26.37 15.50
CA ASP A 204 -1.45 27.39 15.11
C ASP A 204 -0.63 27.84 16.32
N LYS A 205 0.69 27.76 16.18
CA LYS A 205 1.62 28.16 17.24
C LYS A 205 2.23 29.53 16.91
N PRO A 206 2.04 30.56 17.75
CA PRO A 206 2.59 31.90 17.51
C PRO A 206 4.11 31.98 17.37
N TRP A 207 4.80 30.94 17.85
CA TRP A 207 6.25 30.82 17.84
C TRP A 207 6.80 30.01 16.65
N LEU A 208 5.97 29.35 15.84
CA LEU A 208 6.39 28.70 14.59
C LEU A 208 6.28 29.70 13.44
N LYS A 209 7.41 30.26 13.00
CA LYS A 209 7.49 31.29 11.95
C LYS A 209 8.40 30.84 10.81
N ASP A 210 8.16 31.38 9.62
CA ASP A 210 9.01 31.13 8.44
C ASP A 210 10.46 31.56 8.67
N GLY A 211 11.40 30.74 8.21
CA GLY A 211 12.84 31.01 8.29
C GLY A 211 13.51 30.63 9.61
N MET A 212 12.79 29.97 10.53
CA MET A 212 13.38 29.42 11.74
C MET A 212 14.28 28.20 11.44
N THR A 213 15.35 28.06 12.23
CA THR A 213 16.18 26.85 12.27
C THR A 213 15.80 26.00 13.49
N TRP A 214 16.03 24.69 13.39
CA TRP A 214 15.88 23.75 14.50
C TRP A 214 16.80 24.06 15.67
#